data_AF-A0A7Y9XR49-F1
#
_entry.id   AF-A0A7Y9XR49-F1
#
_cell.length_a   1.000
_cell.length_b   1.000
_cell.length_c   1.000
_cell.angle_alpha   90.00
_cell.angle_beta   90.00
_cell.angle_gamma   90.00
#
_symmetry.space_group_name_H-M   'P 1'
#
loop_
_entity.id
_entity.type
_entity.pdbx_description
1 polymer ?
#
loop_
_entity_poly.entity_id
_entity_poly.type
_entity_poly.pdbx_seq_one_letter_code
_entity_poly.pdbx_strand_id
1 'polypeptide(L)'
;MSARKPRASSQARIELILAAARTLLAEQGVAALSIYTVAERAAIAPSSVYHFFPSVPALLQALTADVHGAFRACLQEPIDATTLQGWRDLSRIVEQRMLTIYANDAAARQLILAQHGLSEVTQADRQHDIELGKQMQALFERHFELPSLPEDIDVFTLAMELGDRVYARSIQQHGHITPRLGEEGMRVFDAYLSLYLPPYLRKRTTV
;
A
#
# COMPACT_ATOMS: atom_id res chain seq x y z
N MET A 1 28.45 24.92 -33.36
CA MET A 1 27.72 24.98 -32.07
C MET A 1 26.84 23.76 -31.95
N SER A 2 27.26 22.72 -31.23
CA SER A 2 26.42 21.52 -31.00
C SER A 2 25.65 21.70 -29.69
N ALA A 3 24.34 21.92 -29.80
CA ALA A 3 23.45 21.99 -28.65
C ALA A 3 23.31 20.61 -28.03
N ARG A 4 23.92 20.41 -26.86
CA ARG A 4 23.78 19.18 -26.06
C ARG A 4 22.33 19.07 -25.59
N LYS A 5 21.60 18.10 -26.15
CA LYS A 5 20.23 17.73 -25.78
C LYS A 5 20.08 17.71 -24.24
N PRO A 6 19.03 18.30 -23.64
CA PRO A 6 18.88 18.28 -22.20
C PRO A 6 18.79 16.83 -21.75
N ARG A 7 19.71 16.39 -20.89
CA ARG A 7 19.58 15.10 -20.21
C ARG A 7 18.27 15.17 -19.43
N ALA A 8 17.36 14.21 -19.66
CA ALA A 8 16.30 13.95 -18.70
C ALA A 8 16.93 13.88 -17.31
N SER A 9 16.34 14.56 -16.33
CA SER A 9 16.85 14.56 -14.95
C SER A 9 16.98 13.12 -14.45
N SER A 10 17.90 12.86 -13.52
CA SER A 10 18.03 11.53 -12.90
C SER A 10 16.68 11.02 -12.38
N GLN A 11 15.84 11.93 -11.88
CA GLN A 11 14.48 11.65 -11.44
C GLN A 11 13.57 11.14 -12.57
N ALA A 12 13.55 11.81 -13.72
CA ALA A 12 12.74 11.37 -14.87
C ALA A 12 13.15 9.97 -15.38
N ARG A 13 14.41 9.58 -15.22
CA ARG A 13 14.87 8.23 -15.55
C ARG A 13 14.43 7.19 -14.53
N ILE A 14 14.47 7.52 -13.24
CA ILE A 14 13.94 6.66 -12.18
C ILE A 14 12.45 6.41 -12.43
N GLU A 15 11.67 7.46 -12.67
CA GLU A 15 10.23 7.36 -12.98
C GLU A 15 9.97 6.50 -14.22
N LEU A 16 10.75 6.67 -15.29
CA LEU A 16 10.64 5.85 -16.50
C LEU A 16 10.88 4.36 -16.20
N ILE A 17 11.91 4.05 -15.41
CA ILE A 17 12.24 2.66 -15.02
C ILE A 17 11.13 2.06 -14.17
N LEU A 18 10.65 2.79 -13.15
CA LEU A 18 9.59 2.33 -12.25
C LEU A 18 8.27 2.15 -13.01
N ALA A 19 7.93 3.05 -13.94
CA ALA A 19 6.75 2.91 -14.79
C ALA A 19 6.83 1.66 -15.68
N ALA A 20 7.98 1.41 -16.32
CA ALA A 20 8.18 0.20 -17.13
C ALA A 20 8.06 -1.08 -16.28
N ALA A 21 8.62 -1.08 -15.07
CA ALA A 21 8.52 -2.19 -14.14
C ALA A 21 7.09 -2.43 -13.66
N ARG A 22 6.32 -1.36 -13.34
CA ARG A 22 4.90 -1.44 -12.97
C ARG A 22 4.06 -2.08 -14.08
N THR A 23 4.29 -1.71 -15.34
CA THR A 23 3.59 -2.31 -16.47
C THR A 23 3.92 -3.79 -16.63
N LEU A 24 5.19 -4.18 -16.50
CA LEU A 24 5.60 -5.58 -16.53
C LEU A 24 4.97 -6.40 -15.40
N LEU A 25 4.94 -5.86 -14.18
CA LEU A 25 4.27 -6.49 -13.04
C LEU A 25 2.77 -6.71 -13.31
N ALA A 26 2.10 -5.73 -13.91
CA ALA A 26 0.69 -5.82 -14.22
C ALA A 26 0.37 -6.89 -15.27
N GLU A 27 1.21 -7.01 -16.30
CA GLU A 27 0.98 -7.92 -17.44
C GLU A 27 1.44 -9.35 -17.16
N GLN A 28 2.56 -9.52 -16.47
CA GLN A 28 3.30 -10.79 -16.42
C GLN A 28 3.67 -11.23 -14.99
N GLY A 29 3.35 -10.41 -13.99
CA GLY A 29 3.68 -10.68 -12.59
C GLY A 29 5.16 -10.54 -12.27
N VAL A 30 5.52 -10.80 -11.01
CA VAL A 30 6.89 -10.64 -10.48
C VAL A 30 7.90 -11.56 -11.18
N ALA A 31 7.49 -12.77 -11.55
CA ALA A 31 8.38 -13.79 -12.12
C ALA A 31 9.03 -13.38 -13.46
N ALA A 32 8.38 -12.51 -14.23
CA ALA A 32 8.89 -11.99 -15.50
C ALA A 32 9.79 -10.75 -15.34
N LEU A 33 9.93 -10.22 -14.13
CA LEU A 33 10.66 -8.99 -13.87
C LEU A 33 12.18 -9.27 -13.83
N SER A 34 12.92 -8.61 -14.72
CA SER A 34 14.38 -8.62 -14.74
C SER A 34 14.90 -7.24 -15.13
N ILE A 35 16.17 -6.95 -14.83
CA ILE A 35 16.80 -5.70 -15.26
C ILE A 35 16.75 -5.53 -16.79
N TYR A 36 16.87 -6.63 -17.54
CA TYR A 36 16.83 -6.62 -19.00
C TYR A 36 15.43 -6.38 -19.54
N THR A 37 14.41 -7.07 -19.04
CA THR A 37 13.01 -6.89 -19.48
C THR A 37 12.51 -5.48 -19.16
N VAL A 38 12.92 -4.91 -18.01
CA VAL A 38 12.64 -3.52 -17.65
C VAL A 38 13.35 -2.54 -18.59
N ALA A 39 14.63 -2.75 -18.88
CA ALA A 39 15.40 -1.89 -19.79
C ALA A 39 14.81 -1.87 -21.20
N GLU A 40 14.45 -3.05 -21.72
CA GLU A 40 13.78 -3.22 -23.01
C GLU A 40 12.45 -2.45 -23.05
N ARG A 41 11.60 -2.63 -22.04
CA ARG A 41 10.31 -1.94 -21.93
C ARG A 41 10.47 -0.42 -21.82
N ALA A 42 11.45 0.04 -21.06
CA ALA A 42 11.77 1.46 -20.90
C ALA A 42 12.51 2.06 -22.12
N ALA A 43 12.86 1.25 -23.12
CA ALA A 43 13.66 1.64 -24.29
C ALA A 43 15.00 2.31 -23.91
N ILE A 44 15.68 1.79 -22.88
CA ILE A 44 16.99 2.25 -22.43
C ILE A 44 17.99 1.10 -22.34
N ALA A 45 19.29 1.42 -22.25
CA ALA A 45 20.32 0.40 -22.06
C ALA A 45 20.21 -0.23 -20.66
N PRO A 46 20.43 -1.56 -20.50
CA PRO A 46 20.46 -2.21 -19.19
C PRO A 46 21.45 -1.58 -18.19
N SER A 47 22.58 -1.07 -18.69
CA SER A 47 23.55 -0.32 -17.87
C SER A 47 22.95 0.93 -17.22
N SER A 48 21.98 1.57 -17.86
CA SER A 48 21.25 2.71 -17.28
C SER A 48 20.32 2.27 -16.16
N VAL A 49 19.76 1.05 -16.21
CA VAL A 49 18.93 0.51 -15.12
C VAL A 49 19.83 0.12 -13.95
N TYR A 50 20.91 -0.63 -14.20
CA TYR A 50 21.89 -1.02 -13.16
C TYR A 50 22.49 0.17 -12.41
N HIS A 51 22.61 1.33 -13.07
CA HIS A 51 23.07 2.56 -12.43
C HIS A 51 22.16 3.04 -11.29
N PHE A 52 20.84 2.84 -11.41
CA PHE A 52 19.86 3.25 -10.40
C PHE A 52 19.40 2.10 -9.50
N PHE A 53 19.27 0.90 -10.07
CA PHE A 53 18.79 -0.30 -9.39
C PHE A 53 19.78 -1.44 -9.63
N PRO A 54 20.67 -1.73 -8.66
CA PRO A 54 21.72 -2.73 -8.84
C PRO A 54 21.18 -4.17 -8.95
N SER A 55 19.93 -4.40 -8.54
CA SER A 55 19.29 -5.71 -8.54
C SER A 55 17.77 -5.59 -8.67
N VAL A 56 17.11 -6.69 -9.07
CA VAL A 56 15.64 -6.77 -9.08
C VAL A 56 15.03 -6.56 -7.69
N PRO A 57 15.58 -7.13 -6.59
CA PRO A 57 15.13 -6.79 -5.24
C PRO A 57 15.18 -5.29 -4.92
N ALA A 58 16.23 -4.56 -5.33
CA ALA A 58 16.31 -3.11 -5.11
C ALA A 58 15.23 -2.35 -5.88
N LEU A 59 14.92 -2.79 -7.10
CA LEU A 59 13.81 -2.24 -7.89
C LEU A 59 12.44 -2.53 -7.25
N LEU A 60 12.22 -3.77 -6.77
CA LEU A 60 10.99 -4.15 -6.08
C LEU A 60 10.81 -3.35 -4.78
N GLN A 61 11.87 -3.16 -3.99
CA GLN A 61 11.82 -2.33 -2.78
C GLN A 61 11.40 -0.88 -3.09
N ALA A 62 11.92 -0.29 -4.16
CA ALA A 62 11.53 1.05 -4.58
C ALA A 62 10.04 1.10 -5.01
N LEU A 63 9.58 0.11 -5.76
CA LEU A 63 8.17 0.01 -6.16
C LEU A 63 7.25 -0.19 -4.95
N THR A 64 7.65 -1.02 -3.99
CA THR A 64 6.93 -1.23 -2.73
C THR A 64 6.88 0.06 -1.93
N ALA A 65 7.97 0.81 -1.83
CA ALA A 65 7.98 2.11 -1.15
C ALA A 65 7.04 3.14 -1.81
N ASP A 66 6.95 3.16 -3.14
CA ASP A 66 6.00 4.00 -3.88
C ASP A 66 4.54 3.61 -3.58
N VAL A 67 4.25 2.30 -3.56
CA VAL A 67 2.92 1.77 -3.21
C VAL A 67 2.54 2.16 -1.78
N HIS A 68 3.46 2.00 -0.81
CA HIS A 68 3.24 2.47 0.56
C HIS A 68 3.04 3.98 0.62
N GLY A 69 3.72 4.75 -0.23
CA GLY A 69 3.49 6.18 -0.40
C GLY A 69 2.04 6.51 -0.78
N ALA A 70 1.44 5.74 -1.69
CA ALA A 70 0.04 5.90 -2.07
C ALA A 70 -0.91 5.61 -0.91
N PHE A 71 -0.66 4.55 -0.12
CA PHE A 71 -1.45 4.25 1.09
C PHE A 71 -1.34 5.37 2.14
N ARG A 72 -0.12 5.88 2.40
CA ARG A 72 0.08 7.02 3.30
C ARG A 72 -0.67 8.26 2.84
N ALA A 73 -0.61 8.58 1.55
CA ALA A 73 -1.34 9.72 0.99
C ALA A 73 -2.86 9.56 1.17
N CYS A 74 -3.39 8.36 0.96
CA CYS A 74 -4.80 8.02 1.19
C CYS A 74 -5.23 8.26 2.66
N LEU A 75 -4.37 7.95 3.64
CA LEU A 75 -4.64 8.24 5.07
C LEU A 75 -4.62 9.75 5.38
N GLN A 76 -3.88 10.53 4.61
CA GLN A 76 -3.77 11.98 4.75
C GLN A 76 -4.90 12.75 4.08
N GLU A 77 -5.63 12.12 3.15
CA GLU A 77 -6.78 12.74 2.49
C GLU A 77 -7.81 13.26 3.52
N PRO A 78 -8.32 14.49 3.35
CA PRO A 78 -9.26 15.09 4.29
C PRO A 78 -10.49 14.21 4.56
N ILE A 79 -10.94 14.21 5.81
CA ILE A 79 -12.16 13.52 6.24
C ILE A 79 -13.03 14.55 6.96
N ASP A 80 -14.26 14.70 6.48
CA ASP A 80 -15.23 15.57 7.13
C ASP A 80 -15.74 14.91 8.40
N ALA A 81 -15.22 15.39 9.54
CA ALA A 81 -15.58 14.89 10.87
C ALA A 81 -17.08 15.04 11.19
N THR A 82 -17.80 15.95 10.52
CA THR A 82 -19.24 16.15 10.74
C THR A 82 -20.07 14.98 10.21
N THR A 83 -19.55 14.23 9.22
CA THR A 83 -20.23 13.09 8.62
C THR A 83 -20.06 11.79 9.44
N LEU A 84 -19.04 11.71 10.28
CA LEU A 84 -18.74 10.51 11.07
C LEU A 84 -19.76 10.38 12.20
N GLN A 85 -20.49 9.27 12.33
CA GLN A 85 -21.32 8.99 13.52
C GLN A 85 -20.55 8.17 14.56
N GLY A 86 -19.63 7.33 14.12
CA GLY A 86 -18.69 6.61 14.97
C GLY A 86 -17.44 6.18 14.20
N TRP A 87 -16.53 5.50 14.90
CA TRP A 87 -15.25 5.09 14.32
C TRP A 87 -15.39 4.10 13.16
N ARG A 88 -16.48 3.31 13.12
CA ARG A 88 -16.78 2.41 12.00
C ARG A 88 -17.04 3.16 10.70
N ASP A 89 -17.50 4.40 10.76
CA ASP A 89 -17.64 5.22 9.54
C ASP A 89 -16.28 5.66 9.02
N LEU A 90 -15.36 6.03 9.92
CA LEU A 90 -13.98 6.34 9.57
C LEU A 90 -13.28 5.12 8.96
N SER A 91 -13.38 3.96 9.63
CA SER A 91 -12.88 2.68 9.13
C SER A 91 -13.36 2.41 7.71
N ARG A 92 -14.67 2.50 7.48
CA ARG A 92 -15.28 2.29 6.16
C ARG A 92 -14.74 3.23 5.09
N ILE A 93 -14.59 4.52 5.40
CA ILE A 93 -14.05 5.51 4.44
C ILE A 93 -12.62 5.15 4.05
N VAL A 94 -11.78 4.84 5.04
CA VAL A 94 -10.37 4.53 4.79
C VAL A 94 -10.21 3.23 4.02
N GLU A 95 -10.90 2.16 4.43
CA GLU A 95 -10.88 0.88 3.73
C GLU A 95 -11.37 1.01 2.27
N GLN A 96 -12.39 1.81 2.00
CA GLN A 96 -12.83 2.07 0.63
C GLN A 96 -11.76 2.78 -0.21
N ARG A 97 -11.02 3.73 0.37
CA ARG A 97 -9.89 4.37 -0.30
C ARG A 97 -8.76 3.37 -0.56
N MET A 98 -8.44 2.49 0.40
CA MET A 98 -7.45 1.42 0.22
C MET A 98 -7.85 0.44 -0.87
N LEU A 99 -9.11 -0.01 -0.90
CA LEU A 99 -9.64 -0.85 -1.98
C LEU A 99 -9.58 -0.16 -3.34
N THR A 100 -9.75 1.16 -3.39
CA THR A 100 -9.60 1.95 -4.63
C THR A 100 -8.16 1.94 -5.13
N ILE A 101 -7.16 2.02 -4.24
CA ILE A 101 -5.75 1.85 -4.61
C ILE A 101 -5.55 0.46 -5.20
N TYR A 102 -6.00 -0.59 -4.51
CA TYR A 102 -5.88 -1.95 -5.01
C TYR A 102 -6.62 -2.17 -6.33
N ALA A 103 -7.75 -1.52 -6.59
CA ALA A 103 -8.48 -1.64 -7.84
C ALA A 103 -7.69 -1.00 -9.01
N ASN A 104 -7.06 0.15 -8.78
CA ASN A 104 -6.42 0.95 -9.81
C ASN A 104 -4.93 0.62 -10.01
N ASP A 105 -4.27 -0.02 -9.05
CA ASP A 105 -2.84 -0.30 -9.10
C ASP A 105 -2.55 -1.80 -9.08
N ALA A 106 -2.25 -2.35 -10.26
CA ALA A 106 -1.85 -3.75 -10.39
C ALA A 106 -0.53 -4.07 -9.68
N ALA A 107 0.40 -3.12 -9.60
CA ALA A 107 1.65 -3.30 -8.88
C ALA A 107 1.37 -3.41 -7.37
N ALA A 108 0.44 -2.62 -6.82
CA ALA A 108 0.02 -2.77 -5.43
C ALA A 108 -0.54 -4.17 -5.14
N ARG A 109 -1.40 -4.71 -6.02
CA ARG A 109 -1.92 -6.08 -5.88
C ARG A 109 -0.81 -7.14 -5.93
N GLN A 110 0.17 -6.98 -6.83
CA GLN A 110 1.26 -7.94 -6.97
C GLN A 110 2.26 -7.88 -5.81
N LEU A 111 2.65 -6.68 -5.39
CA LEU A 111 3.69 -6.46 -4.38
C LEU A 111 3.18 -6.69 -2.95
N ILE A 112 1.95 -6.28 -2.66
CA ILE A 112 1.38 -6.43 -1.31
C ILE A 112 0.64 -7.76 -1.19
N LEU A 113 -0.38 -7.97 -2.03
CA LEU A 113 -1.30 -9.11 -1.84
C LEU A 113 -0.75 -10.44 -2.36
N ALA A 114 -0.05 -10.46 -3.49
CA ALA A 114 0.44 -11.70 -4.08
C ALA A 114 1.74 -12.21 -3.45
N GLN A 115 2.66 -11.31 -3.03
CA GLN A 115 3.92 -11.72 -2.39
C GLN A 115 3.77 -12.14 -0.92
N HIS A 116 2.84 -11.55 -0.17
CA HIS A 116 2.63 -11.90 1.24
C HIS A 116 2.12 -13.34 1.47
N GLY A 117 1.72 -14.04 0.40
CA GLY A 117 1.30 -15.45 0.47
C GLY A 117 2.44 -16.49 0.53
N LEU A 118 3.68 -16.15 0.16
CA LEU A 118 4.72 -17.16 -0.14
C LEU A 118 6.17 -16.82 0.25
N SER A 119 6.53 -15.61 0.69
CA SER A 119 7.94 -15.27 1.00
C SER A 119 8.14 -14.56 2.35
N GLU A 120 9.30 -14.80 2.96
CA GLU A 120 9.82 -14.10 4.14
C GLU A 120 9.64 -12.59 3.98
N VAL A 121 8.83 -11.98 4.85
CA VAL A 121 8.63 -10.52 4.87
C VAL A 121 9.99 -9.87 5.13
N THR A 122 10.47 -9.03 4.21
CA THR A 122 11.75 -8.35 4.42
C THR A 122 11.62 -7.38 5.59
N GLN A 123 12.72 -7.05 6.26
CA GLN A 123 12.67 -6.09 7.38
C GLN A 123 12.13 -4.72 6.96
N ALA A 124 12.39 -4.30 5.72
CA ALA A 124 11.89 -3.05 5.17
C ALA A 124 10.37 -3.07 5.00
N ASP A 125 9.80 -4.18 4.52
CA ASP A 125 8.34 -4.32 4.37
C ASP A 125 7.66 -4.22 5.74
N ARG A 126 8.14 -4.96 6.75
CA ARG A 126 7.63 -4.86 8.12
C ARG A 126 7.68 -3.43 8.67
N GLN A 127 8.75 -2.70 8.40
CA GLN A 127 8.88 -1.33 8.88
C GLN A 127 7.85 -0.40 8.24
N HIS A 128 7.55 -0.59 6.96
CA HIS A 128 6.51 0.19 6.27
C HIS A 128 5.11 -0.17 6.76
N ASP A 129 4.82 -1.44 7.03
CA ASP A 129 3.53 -1.89 7.57
C ASP A 129 3.27 -1.32 8.97
N ILE A 130 4.30 -1.34 9.83
CA ILE A 130 4.25 -0.73 11.16
C ILE A 130 4.01 0.78 11.05
N GLU A 131 4.69 1.46 10.13
CA GLU A 131 4.50 2.89 9.92
C GLU A 131 3.09 3.23 9.42
N LEU A 132 2.55 2.44 8.47
CA LEU A 132 1.17 2.60 8.01
C LEU A 132 0.16 2.37 9.14
N GLY A 133 0.34 1.33 9.95
CA GLY A 133 -0.54 1.07 11.10
C GLY A 133 -0.50 2.19 12.14
N LYS A 134 0.68 2.77 12.41
CA LYS A 134 0.81 3.96 13.27
C LYS A 134 0.09 5.18 12.69
N GLN A 135 0.15 5.38 11.38
CA GLN A 135 -0.58 6.47 10.72
C GLN A 135 -2.10 6.24 10.74
N MET A 136 -2.55 5.00 10.58
CA MET A 136 -3.96 4.63 10.76
C MET A 136 -4.42 4.91 12.19
N GLN A 137 -3.64 4.50 13.20
CA GLN A 137 -3.93 4.80 14.59
C GLN A 137 -4.03 6.31 14.83
N ALA A 138 -3.04 7.08 14.37
CA ALA A 138 -3.04 8.54 14.51
C ALA A 138 -4.25 9.20 13.83
N LEU A 139 -4.69 8.65 12.68
CA LEU A 139 -5.90 9.09 12.01
C LEU A 139 -7.15 8.88 12.87
N PHE A 140 -7.25 7.71 13.53
CA PHE A 140 -8.33 7.43 14.47
C PHE A 140 -8.27 8.34 15.71
N GLU A 141 -7.10 8.52 16.29
CA GLU A 141 -6.86 9.42 17.44
C GLU A 141 -7.16 10.88 17.13
N ARG A 142 -7.05 11.31 15.87
CA ARG A 142 -7.40 12.67 15.46
C ARG A 142 -8.90 12.93 15.57
N HIS A 143 -9.73 11.92 15.32
CA HIS A 143 -11.19 12.05 15.28
C HIS A 143 -11.88 11.52 16.55
N PHE A 144 -11.26 10.59 17.28
CA PHE A 144 -11.86 9.91 18.42
C PHE A 144 -10.89 9.81 19.61
N GLU A 145 -11.43 9.82 20.83
CA GLU A 145 -10.71 9.49 22.05
C GLU A 145 -10.56 7.96 22.13
N LEU A 146 -9.38 7.45 21.77
CA LEU A 146 -9.09 6.02 21.87
C LEU A 146 -8.85 5.60 23.34
N PRO A 147 -9.24 4.38 23.72
CA PRO A 147 -8.82 3.80 25.00
C PRO A 147 -7.31 3.55 25.01
N SER A 148 -6.75 3.25 26.19
CA SER A 148 -5.38 2.76 26.27
C SER A 148 -5.27 1.43 25.53
N LEU A 149 -4.48 1.42 24.46
CA LEU A 149 -4.16 0.21 23.70
C LEU A 149 -2.93 -0.49 24.31
N PRO A 150 -2.77 -1.81 24.13
CA PRO A 150 -1.57 -2.51 24.58
C PRO A 150 -0.31 -2.03 23.84
N GLU A 151 0.83 -2.04 24.52
CA GLU A 151 2.11 -1.56 23.98
C GLU A 151 2.96 -2.69 23.35
N ASP A 152 2.61 -3.94 23.61
CA ASP A 152 3.31 -5.14 23.15
C ASP A 152 2.85 -5.64 21.76
N ILE A 153 1.83 -5.02 21.19
CA ILE A 153 1.27 -5.38 19.88
C ILE A 153 0.81 -4.16 19.09
N ASP A 154 1.19 -4.12 17.80
CA ASP A 154 0.75 -3.08 16.87
C ASP A 154 -0.68 -3.38 16.37
N VAL A 155 -1.69 -3.03 17.18
CA VAL A 155 -3.12 -3.36 16.94
C VAL A 155 -3.59 -2.98 15.53
N PHE A 156 -3.31 -1.75 15.08
CA PHE A 156 -3.76 -1.27 13.77
C PHE A 156 -3.01 -1.93 12.61
N THR A 157 -1.71 -2.19 12.75
CA THR A 157 -0.93 -2.94 11.76
C THR A 157 -1.50 -4.34 11.58
N LEU A 158 -1.74 -5.06 12.69
CA LEU A 158 -2.30 -6.40 12.62
C LEU A 158 -3.72 -6.42 12.05
N ALA A 159 -4.55 -5.42 12.37
CA ALA A 159 -5.88 -5.28 11.77
C ALA A 159 -5.81 -5.20 10.23
N MET A 160 -4.89 -4.37 9.71
CA MET A 160 -4.67 -4.23 8.27
C MET A 160 -4.17 -5.52 7.64
N GLU A 161 -3.15 -6.15 8.24
CA GLU A 161 -2.60 -7.42 7.76
C GLU A 161 -3.68 -8.51 7.65
N LEU A 162 -4.59 -8.60 8.63
CA LEU A 162 -5.71 -9.54 8.61
C LEU A 162 -6.69 -9.25 7.46
N GLY A 163 -7.00 -7.98 7.20
CA GLY A 163 -7.82 -7.57 6.04
C GLY A 163 -7.16 -7.93 4.71
N ASP A 164 -5.87 -7.63 4.58
CA ASP A 164 -5.07 -7.94 3.38
C ASP A 164 -5.03 -9.44 3.09
N ARG A 165 -5.08 -10.33 4.11
CA ARG A 165 -5.21 -11.79 3.87
C ARG A 165 -6.49 -12.16 3.13
N VAL A 166 -7.60 -11.47 3.40
CA VAL A 166 -8.87 -11.69 2.69
C VAL A 166 -8.76 -11.20 1.25
N TYR A 167 -8.16 -10.02 1.03
CA TYR A 167 -7.94 -9.47 -0.30
C TYR A 167 -7.00 -10.34 -1.13
N ALA A 168 -5.89 -10.81 -0.54
CA ALA A 168 -4.94 -11.73 -1.15
C ALA A 168 -5.60 -13.05 -1.57
N ARG A 169 -6.48 -13.59 -0.73
CA ARG A 169 -7.29 -14.77 -1.09
C ARG A 169 -8.16 -14.50 -2.33
N SER A 170 -8.79 -13.32 -2.41
CA SER A 170 -9.58 -12.94 -3.60
C SER A 170 -8.72 -12.88 -4.86
N ILE A 171 -7.51 -12.30 -4.75
CA ILE A 171 -6.57 -12.24 -5.87
C ILE A 171 -6.16 -13.64 -6.32
N GLN A 172 -5.81 -14.54 -5.41
CA GLN A 172 -5.46 -15.92 -5.76
C GLN A 172 -6.61 -16.68 -6.42
N GLN A 173 -7.85 -16.48 -5.95
CA GLN A 173 -9.01 -17.23 -6.43
C GLN A 173 -9.63 -16.64 -7.72
N HIS A 174 -9.57 -15.32 -7.89
CA HIS A 174 -10.32 -14.61 -8.93
C HIS A 174 -9.48 -13.64 -9.78
N GLY A 175 -8.21 -13.43 -9.45
CA GLY A 175 -7.33 -12.44 -10.12
C GLY A 175 -7.65 -10.97 -9.80
N HIS A 176 -8.71 -10.71 -9.04
CA HIS A 176 -9.13 -9.38 -8.61
C HIS A 176 -9.82 -9.46 -7.23
N ILE A 177 -9.96 -8.32 -6.54
CA ILE A 177 -10.75 -8.24 -5.31
C ILE A 177 -12.23 -8.18 -5.70
N THR A 178 -12.97 -9.25 -5.43
CA THR A 178 -14.42 -9.26 -5.69
C THR A 178 -15.14 -8.36 -4.69
N PRO A 179 -16.32 -7.78 -5.03
CA PRO A 179 -17.07 -6.96 -4.08
C PRO A 179 -17.36 -7.67 -2.76
N ARG A 180 -17.65 -8.97 -2.80
CA ARG A 180 -17.94 -9.77 -1.61
C ARG A 180 -16.72 -9.96 -0.71
N LEU A 181 -15.56 -10.28 -1.29
CA LEU A 181 -14.32 -10.42 -0.49
C LEU A 181 -13.74 -9.07 -0.07
N GLY A 182 -14.02 -8.00 -0.82
CA GLY A 182 -13.79 -6.62 -0.39
C GLY A 182 -14.56 -6.31 0.90
N GLU A 183 -15.86 -6.57 0.92
CA GLU A 183 -16.69 -6.41 2.12
C GLU A 183 -16.20 -7.28 3.30
N GLU A 184 -15.83 -8.54 3.06
CA GLU A 184 -15.34 -9.41 4.13
C GLU A 184 -14.00 -8.95 4.71
N GLY A 185 -13.08 -8.40 3.90
CA GLY A 185 -11.83 -7.84 4.42
C GLY A 185 -12.08 -6.64 5.34
N MET A 186 -13.00 -5.75 4.96
CA MET A 186 -13.45 -4.65 5.81
C MET A 186 -14.06 -5.14 7.12
N ARG A 187 -14.88 -6.20 7.05
CA ARG A 187 -15.48 -6.81 8.25
C ARG A 187 -14.44 -7.43 9.17
N VAL A 188 -13.39 -8.03 8.63
CA VAL A 188 -12.26 -8.58 9.43
C VAL A 188 -11.54 -7.46 10.17
N PHE A 189 -11.21 -6.36 9.48
CA PHE A 189 -10.59 -5.19 10.07
C PHE A 189 -11.46 -4.62 11.22
N ASP A 190 -12.75 -4.36 10.95
CA ASP A 190 -13.71 -3.85 11.93
C ASP A 190 -13.91 -4.81 13.12
N ALA A 191 -13.97 -6.11 12.88
CA ALA A 191 -14.17 -7.11 13.92
C ALA A 191 -12.97 -7.18 14.87
N TYR A 192 -11.74 -7.17 14.32
CA TYR A 192 -10.54 -7.18 15.14
C TYR A 192 -10.40 -5.90 15.96
N LEU A 193 -10.58 -4.72 15.35
CA LEU A 193 -10.53 -3.47 16.09
C LEU A 193 -11.62 -3.37 17.16
N SER A 194 -12.79 -3.97 16.96
CA SER A 194 -13.87 -3.99 17.97
C SER A 194 -13.51 -4.75 19.25
N LEU A 195 -12.42 -5.54 19.26
CA LEU A 195 -11.90 -6.16 20.48
C LEU A 195 -11.21 -5.15 21.41
N TYR A 196 -10.70 -4.05 20.84
CA TYR A 196 -9.96 -3.00 21.56
C TYR A 196 -10.71 -1.67 21.61
N LEU A 197 -11.55 -1.38 20.61
CA LEU A 197 -12.30 -0.15 20.48
C LEU A 197 -13.78 -0.38 20.85
N PRO A 198 -14.28 0.27 21.93
CA PRO A 198 -15.69 0.26 22.26
C PRO A 198 -16.59 0.66 21.08
N PRO A 199 -17.85 0.16 21.03
CA PRO A 199 -18.79 0.51 19.96
C PRO A 199 -19.04 2.01 19.82
N TYR A 200 -18.92 2.75 20.93
CA TYR A 200 -19.08 4.20 20.99
C TYR A 200 -17.79 4.81 21.55
N LEU A 201 -17.07 5.53 20.70
CA LEU A 201 -15.95 6.38 21.10
C LEU A 201 -16.40 7.83 21.13
N ARG A 202 -15.90 8.59 22.11
CA ARG A 202 -16.11 10.04 22.14
C ARG A 202 -15.37 10.66 20.96
N LYS A 203 -16.04 11.52 20.21
CA LYS A 203 -15.39 12.32 19.17
C LYS A 203 -14.49 13.35 19.84
N ARG A 204 -13.31 13.58 19.27
CA ARG A 204 -12.52 14.74 19.64
C ARG A 204 -13.14 15.98 19.00
N THR A 205 -13.43 16.98 19.81
CA THR A 205 -13.81 18.29 19.30
C THR A 205 -12.56 18.92 18.70
N THR A 206 -12.51 19.05 17.38
CA THR A 206 -11.44 19.78 16.70
C THR A 206 -11.44 21.21 17.24
N VAL A 207 -10.35 21.63 17.89
CA VAL A 207 -10.08 23.04 18.23
C VAL A 207 -9.62 23.77 16.97
#